data_AF-Q8THR1-F1
#
_entry.id   AF-Q8THR1-F1
#
_cell.length_a   1.000
_cell.length_b   1.000
_cell.length_c   1.000
_cell.angle_alpha   90.00
_cell.angle_beta   90.00
_cell.angle_gamma   90.00
#
_symmetry.space_group_name_H-M   'P 1'
#
loop_
_entity.id
_entity.type
_entity.pdbx_description
1 polymer ?
#
loop_
_entity_poly.entity_id
_entity_poly.type
_entity_poly.pdbx_seq_one_letter_code
_entity_poly.pdbx_strand_id
1 'polypeptide(L)'
;MSEIEVRELLPSESKDWDLLVEKAQPGMIFHASDWLGICRDTLSRDFKIYGCSINGELVGGCPFFIKNFKGMLKIGSSTCKMTGYCGPLYKRRLQL
;
A
#
# COMPACT_ATOMS: atom_id res chain seq x y z
N MET A 1 -16.04 -11.44 -18.29
CA MET A 1 -14.67 -11.18 -17.79
C MET A 1 -14.81 -10.16 -16.67
N SER A 2 -14.09 -10.35 -15.56
CA SER A 2 -14.02 -9.35 -14.51
C SER A 2 -13.10 -8.20 -14.94
N GLU A 3 -13.50 -6.97 -14.66
CA GLU A 3 -12.66 -5.79 -14.89
C GLU A 3 -11.59 -5.71 -13.80
N ILE A 4 -10.31 -5.64 -14.20
CA ILE A 4 -9.18 -5.51 -13.27
C ILE A 4 -8.55 -4.13 -13.47
N GLU A 5 -8.44 -3.37 -12.39
CA GLU A 5 -7.81 -2.05 -12.38
C GLU A 5 -6.66 -2.03 -11.37
N VAL A 6 -5.52 -1.46 -11.75
CA VAL A 6 -4.41 -1.16 -10.84
C VAL A 6 -4.07 0.32 -10.92
N ARG A 7 -4.14 1.03 -9.81
CA ARG A 7 -3.83 2.47 -9.75
C ARG A 7 -3.34 2.92 -8.39
N GLU A 8 -2.79 4.13 -8.36
CA GLU A 8 -2.50 4.83 -7.11
C GLU A 8 -3.83 5.17 -6.40
N LEU A 9 -3.89 4.88 -5.09
CA LEU A 9 -4.99 5.27 -4.23
C LEU A 9 -4.82 6.72 -3.80
N LEU A 10 -5.92 7.47 -3.81
CA LEU A 10 -5.98 8.82 -3.31
C LEU A 10 -5.97 8.82 -1.77
N PRO A 11 -5.53 9.92 -1.12
CA PRO A 11 -5.61 10.03 0.34
C PRO A 11 -7.01 9.81 0.92
N SER A 12 -8.06 10.18 0.18
CA SER A 12 -9.46 9.96 0.56
C SER A 12 -9.86 8.48 0.63
N GLU A 13 -9.10 7.59 0.00
CA GLU A 13 -9.33 6.15 -0.07
C GLU A 13 -8.53 5.39 1.01
N SER A 14 -7.84 6.10 1.91
CA SER A 14 -7.09 5.51 3.04
C SER A 14 -7.96 4.61 3.92
N LYS A 15 -9.22 4.97 4.14
CA LYS A 15 -10.16 4.16 4.92
C LYS A 15 -10.46 2.81 4.27
N ASP A 16 -10.65 2.77 2.95
CA ASP A 16 -10.92 1.53 2.22
C ASP A 16 -9.68 0.63 2.21
N TRP A 17 -8.49 1.23 2.13
CA TRP A 17 -7.23 0.54 2.32
C TRP A 17 -7.10 -0.05 3.74
N ASP A 18 -7.40 0.71 4.79
CA ASP A 18 -7.28 0.20 6.16
C ASP A 18 -8.28 -0.93 6.46
N LEU A 19 -9.50 -0.82 5.94
CA LEU A 19 -10.48 -1.92 5.99
C LEU A 19 -9.99 -3.18 5.27
N LEU A 20 -9.23 -3.03 4.18
CA LEU A 20 -8.58 -4.14 3.49
C LEU A 20 -7.45 -4.73 4.35
N VAL A 21 -6.60 -3.90 4.95
CA VAL A 21 -5.50 -4.31 5.84
C VAL A 21 -6.03 -5.12 7.02
N GLU A 22 -7.08 -4.66 7.68
CA GLU A 22 -7.76 -5.37 8.78
C GLU A 22 -8.24 -6.77 8.38
N LYS A 23 -8.73 -6.92 7.14
CA LYS A 23 -9.28 -8.19 6.63
C LYS A 23 -8.21 -9.15 6.09
N ALA A 24 -7.03 -8.65 5.73
CA ALA A 24 -6.04 -9.44 5.01
C ALA A 24 -5.30 -10.47 5.88
N GLN A 25 -5.10 -10.19 7.18
CA GLN A 25 -4.69 -11.12 8.26
C GLN A 25 -4.24 -10.39 9.54
N PRO A 26 -4.28 -11.04 10.72
CA PRO A 26 -3.63 -10.52 11.92
C PRO A 26 -2.10 -10.42 11.71
N GLY A 27 -1.53 -9.23 11.96
CA GLY A 27 -0.08 -8.95 11.82
C GLY A 27 0.30 -7.89 10.79
N MET A 28 -0.68 -7.31 10.08
CA MET A 28 -0.49 -6.36 8.98
C MET A 28 -0.50 -4.88 9.40
N ILE A 29 -0.27 -4.56 10.68
CA ILE A 29 -0.26 -3.16 11.16
C ILE A 29 0.73 -2.29 10.38
N PHE A 30 1.79 -2.89 9.83
CA PHE A 30 2.80 -2.22 9.01
C PHE A 30 2.31 -1.76 7.64
N HIS A 31 1.09 -2.13 7.27
CA HIS A 31 0.39 -1.68 6.08
C HIS A 31 -0.67 -0.62 6.38
N ALA A 32 -1.08 -0.45 7.64
CA ALA A 32 -2.08 0.56 8.01
C ALA A 32 -1.61 1.97 7.62
N SER A 33 -2.53 2.80 7.14
CA SER A 33 -2.24 4.14 6.63
C SER A 33 -1.54 5.01 7.68
N ASP A 34 -1.94 4.90 8.95
CA ASP A 34 -1.29 5.57 10.08
C ASP A 34 0.18 5.15 10.26
N TRP A 35 0.48 3.84 10.17
CA TRP A 35 1.86 3.35 10.25
C TRP A 35 2.70 3.86 9.08
N LEU A 36 2.14 3.86 7.86
CA LEU A 36 2.79 4.41 6.69
C LEU A 36 3.05 5.92 6.83
N GLY A 37 2.12 6.65 7.44
CA GLY A 37 2.28 8.06 7.81
C GLY A 37 3.42 8.28 8.80
N ILE A 38 3.51 7.48 9.87
CA ILE A 38 4.62 7.54 10.83
C ILE A 38 5.96 7.25 10.13
N CYS A 39 6.01 6.25 9.25
CA CYS A 39 7.20 5.93 8.47
C CYS A 39 7.60 7.10 7.58
N ARG A 40 6.63 7.78 6.93
CA ARG A 40 6.87 8.95 6.10
C ARG A 40 7.55 10.06 6.89
N ASP A 41 6.96 10.39 8.02
CA ASP A 41 7.40 11.51 8.85
C ASP A 41 8.77 11.22 9.47
N THR A 42 8.98 9.98 9.96
CA THR A 42 10.23 9.56 10.61
C THR A 42 11.39 9.38 9.62
N LEU A 43 11.13 8.81 8.44
CA LEU A 43 12.17 8.52 7.45
C LEU A 43 12.37 9.62 6.42
N SER A 44 11.54 10.68 6.48
CA SER A 44 11.49 11.75 5.47
C SER A 44 11.35 11.18 4.04
N ARG A 45 10.47 10.20 3.87
CA ARG A 45 10.19 9.52 2.60
C ARG A 45 8.69 9.53 2.36
N ASP A 46 8.27 10.02 1.22
CA ASP A 46 6.86 9.93 0.86
C ASP A 46 6.45 8.46 0.65
N PHE A 47 5.15 8.17 0.62
CA PHE A 47 4.67 6.85 0.20
C PHE A 47 3.50 6.95 -0.76
N LYS A 48 3.34 5.91 -1.57
CA LYS A 48 2.20 5.71 -2.46
C LYS A 48 1.64 4.33 -2.23
N ILE A 49 0.32 4.19 -2.25
CA ILE A 49 -0.33 2.89 -2.23
C ILE A 49 -0.86 2.63 -3.63
N TYR A 50 -0.42 1.53 -4.23
CA TYR A 50 -1.00 1.05 -5.48
C TYR A 50 -2.00 -0.05 -5.15
N GLY A 51 -3.29 0.24 -5.36
CA GLY A 51 -4.39 -0.68 -5.15
C GLY A 51 -4.71 -1.50 -6.40
N CYS A 52 -5.20 -2.71 -6.20
CA CYS A 52 -5.76 -3.58 -7.23
C CYS A 52 -7.25 -3.80 -6.92
N SER A 53 -8.09 -3.46 -7.89
CA SER A 53 -9.54 -3.60 -7.81
C SER A 53 -10.05 -4.60 -8.83
N ILE A 54 -11.04 -5.41 -8.44
CA ILE A 54 -11.77 -6.32 -9.33
C ILE A 54 -13.23 -5.88 -9.32
N ASN A 55 -13.76 -5.53 -10.50
CA ASN A 55 -15.13 -5.00 -10.64
C ASN A 55 -15.42 -3.81 -9.69
N GLY A 56 -14.44 -2.92 -9.51
CA GLY A 56 -14.54 -1.77 -8.62
C GLY A 56 -14.31 -2.05 -7.13
N GLU A 57 -14.20 -3.32 -6.70
CA GLU A 57 -13.87 -3.66 -5.31
C GLU A 57 -12.36 -3.74 -5.11
N LEU A 58 -11.81 -2.96 -4.16
CA LEU A 58 -10.41 -3.07 -3.76
C LEU A 58 -10.13 -4.45 -3.11
N VAL A 59 -9.32 -5.27 -3.76
CA VAL A 59 -9.01 -6.65 -3.33
C VAL A 59 -7.57 -6.83 -2.85
N GLY A 60 -6.70 -5.87 -3.14
CA GLY A 60 -5.28 -5.93 -2.77
C GLY A 60 -4.54 -4.64 -3.08
N GLY A 61 -3.24 -4.64 -2.82
CA GLY A 61 -2.36 -3.53 -3.18
C GLY A 61 -0.97 -3.67 -2.57
N CYS A 62 -0.13 -2.67 -2.79
CA CYS A 62 1.19 -2.59 -2.19
C CYS A 62 1.55 -1.13 -1.91
N PRO A 63 1.98 -0.80 -0.68
CA PRO A 63 2.60 0.48 -0.40
C PRO A 63 4.05 0.51 -0.92
N PHE A 64 4.48 1.68 -1.40
CA PHE A 64 5.84 1.96 -1.82
C PHE A 64 6.33 3.25 -1.19
N PHE A 65 7.45 3.18 -0.48
CA PHE A 65 8.16 4.35 -0.01
C PHE A 65 8.97 4.96 -1.15
N ILE A 66 8.77 6.24 -1.40
CA ILE A 66 9.37 6.99 -2.50
C ILE A 66 10.54 7.82 -1.97
N LYS A 67 11.71 7.62 -2.57
CA LYS A 67 12.91 8.41 -2.32
C LYS A 67 13.33 9.16 -3.58
N ASN A 68 13.61 10.45 -3.45
CA ASN A 68 14.28 11.22 -4.50
C ASN A 68 15.78 10.90 -4.49
N PHE A 69 16.29 10.41 -5.61
CA PHE A 69 17.70 10.16 -5.85
C PHE A 69 18.25 11.19 -6.83
N LYS A 70 19.30 11.92 -6.39
CA LYS A 70 19.94 12.98 -7.18
C LYS A 70 18.95 14.03 -7.75
N GLY A 71 17.89 14.35 -7.01
CA GLY A 71 16.95 15.44 -7.33
C GLY A 71 15.97 15.18 -8.47
N MET A 72 16.17 14.17 -9.32
CA MET A 72 15.32 13.92 -10.50
C MET A 72 14.70 12.52 -10.54
N LEU A 73 15.40 11.50 -10.05
CA LEU A 73 14.95 10.12 -10.14
C LEU A 73 14.15 9.74 -8.88
N LYS A 74 12.91 9.27 -9.06
CA LYS A 74 12.10 8.70 -7.96
C LYS A 74 12.33 7.20 -7.90
N ILE A 75 12.72 6.70 -6.73
CA ILE A 75 12.90 5.27 -6.45
C ILE A 75 11.83 4.85 -5.45
N GLY A 76 10.99 3.88 -5.85
CA GLY A 76 10.01 3.24 -4.97
C GLY A 76 10.57 1.96 -4.37
N SER A 77 10.26 1.69 -3.10
CA SER A 77 10.58 0.41 -2.45
C SER A 77 9.45 -0.01 -1.51
N SER A 78 9.09 -1.29 -1.55
CA SER A 78 8.09 -1.90 -0.66
C SER A 78 8.69 -2.39 0.67
N THR A 79 9.93 -1.99 0.98
CA THR A 79 10.56 -2.23 2.28
C THR A 79 10.80 -0.92 3.01
N CYS A 80 10.50 -0.92 4.31
CA CYS A 80 10.78 0.18 5.22
C CYS A 80 12.00 -0.18 6.06
N LYS A 81 12.86 0.79 6.42
CA LYS A 81 13.98 0.48 7.35
C LYS A 81 13.50 0.13 8.77
N MET A 82 12.26 0.49 9.12
CA MET A 82 11.68 0.23 10.44
C MET A 82 10.96 -1.12 10.52
N THR A 83 10.64 -1.77 9.39
CA THR A 83 9.91 -3.05 9.34
C THR A 83 10.44 -3.91 8.21
N GLY A 84 10.61 -5.21 8.45
CA GLY A 84 11.18 -6.12 7.44
C GLY A 84 10.37 -6.21 6.13
N TYR A 85 9.08 -5.83 6.13
CA TYR A 85 8.21 -5.96 4.98
C TYR A 85 6.97 -5.05 5.02
N CYS A 86 6.76 -4.27 3.94
CA CYS A 86 5.50 -3.58 3.60
C CYS A 86 5.10 -3.96 2.16
N GLY A 87 5.27 -5.24 1.77
CA GLY A 87 5.02 -5.69 0.40
C GLY A 87 3.55 -5.95 0.09
N PRO A 88 3.26 -6.66 -1.01
CA PRO A 88 1.89 -6.88 -1.46
C PRO A 88 0.98 -7.48 -0.39
N LEU A 89 -0.23 -6.95 -0.35
CA LEU A 89 -1.33 -7.32 0.52
C LEU A 89 -2.55 -7.64 -0.34
N TYR A 90 -3.28 -8.70 -0.01
CA TYR A 90 -4.49 -9.08 -0.74
C TYR A 90 -5.47 -9.80 0.19
N LYS A 91 -6.77 -9.70 -0.12
CA LYS A 91 -7.82 -10.47 0.57
C LYS A 91 -7.53 -11.95 0.35
N ARG A 92 -7.48 -12.73 1.44
CA ARG A 92 -7.23 -14.18 1.38
C ARG A 92 -8.50 -14.92 0.92
N ARG A 93 -8.85 -14.76 -0.36
CA ARG A 93 -9.68 -15.62 -1.25
C ARG A 93 -9.95 -14.82 -2.52
N LEU A 94 -9.09 -14.96 -3.52
CA LEU A 94 -9.48 -14.74 -4.90
C LEU A 94 -9.99 -16.10 -5.40
N GLN A 95 -11.30 -16.34 -5.34
CA GLN A 95 -11.89 -17.37 -6.19
C GLN A 95 -11.91 -16.78 -7.59
N LEU A 96 -10.84 -17.04 -8.35
CA LEU A 96 -10.81 -16.85 -9.80
C LEU A 96 -11.59 -17.98 -10.46
#